data_AF-A0A969RZS5-F1
#
_entry.id   AF-A0A969RZS5-F1
#
_cell.length_a   1.000
_cell.length_b   1.000
_cell.length_c   1.000
_cell.angle_alpha   90.00
_cell.angle_beta   90.00
_cell.angle_gamma   90.00
#
_symmetry.space_group_name_H-M   'P 1'
#
loop_
_entity.id
_entity.type
_entity.pdbx_description
1 polymer ?
#
loop_
_entity_poly.entity_id
_entity_poly.type
_entity_poly.pdbx_seq_one_letter_code
_entity_poly.pdbx_strand_id
1 'polypeptide(L)'
;TEGAINTAFVLNWFTPYISVFTHGLFEASVELKQKLAEHGYPLYEQPIVKFHGENHKLSGVELADGTLVEATTGLVGMGSHYHNEYLQGIELEYSGKNLVTNEMCQTSHDRIFALGDLKQGLNQVSVAVADGTLAATQIWRTIRRASEPRKWEANIKVPAQL
;
A
#
# COMPACT_ATOMS: atom_id res chain seq x y z
N THR A 1 7.41 -9.25 11.90
CA THR A 1 8.68 -8.70 12.44
C THR A 1 8.36 -7.87 13.64
N GLU A 2 9.33 -7.64 14.51
CA GLU A 2 9.14 -6.80 15.69
C GLU A 2 8.68 -5.37 15.34
N GLY A 3 9.23 -4.78 14.29
CA GLY A 3 8.84 -3.45 13.82
C GLY A 3 7.35 -3.32 13.48
N ALA A 4 6.69 -4.39 13.05
CA ALA A 4 5.26 -4.37 12.74
C ALA A 4 4.37 -4.30 13.99
N ILE A 5 4.87 -4.71 15.16
CA ILE A 5 4.11 -4.61 16.42
C ILE A 5 3.92 -3.14 16.83
N ASN A 6 4.76 -2.22 16.35
CA ASN A 6 4.57 -0.79 16.61
C ASN A 6 3.21 -0.26 16.11
N THR A 7 2.57 -0.94 15.16
CA THR A 7 1.20 -0.63 14.74
C THR A 7 0.19 -0.71 15.89
N ALA A 8 0.41 -1.51 16.93
CA ALA A 8 -0.46 -1.56 18.11
C ALA A 8 -0.59 -0.18 18.79
N PHE A 9 0.50 0.60 18.84
CA PHE A 9 0.52 1.94 19.44
C PHE A 9 -0.09 3.03 18.54
N VAL A 10 -0.51 2.69 17.32
CA VAL A 10 -1.32 3.54 16.44
C VAL A 10 -2.78 3.05 16.46
N LEU A 11 -2.99 1.73 16.46
CA LEU A 11 -4.30 1.11 16.54
C LEU A 11 -5.04 1.46 17.84
N ASN A 12 -4.30 1.72 18.92
CA ASN A 12 -4.86 2.10 20.21
C ASN A 12 -5.70 3.39 20.19
N TRP A 13 -5.52 4.23 19.17
CA TRP A 13 -6.40 5.36 18.89
C TRP A 13 -7.86 4.93 18.67
N PHE A 14 -8.07 3.78 18.03
CA PHE A 14 -9.39 3.25 17.73
C PHE A 14 -9.94 2.37 18.85
N THR A 15 -9.08 1.58 19.49
CA THR A 15 -9.48 0.71 20.61
C THR A 15 -8.29 0.41 21.53
N PRO A 16 -8.43 0.55 22.86
CA PRO A 16 -7.39 0.15 23.81
C PRO A 16 -7.35 -1.37 24.04
N TYR A 17 -8.35 -2.13 23.59
CA TYR A 17 -8.46 -3.58 23.84
C TYR A 17 -7.68 -4.39 22.79
N ILE A 18 -6.36 -4.37 22.88
CA ILE A 18 -5.47 -4.97 21.90
C ILE A 18 -4.78 -6.21 22.47
N SER A 19 -4.93 -7.34 21.79
CA SER A 19 -4.08 -8.52 21.96
C SER A 19 -3.13 -8.63 20.76
N VAL A 20 -1.84 -8.81 21.02
CA VAL A 20 -0.79 -8.94 20.00
C VAL A 20 -0.47 -10.41 19.78
N PHE A 21 -0.50 -10.85 18.53
CA PHE A 21 -0.16 -12.22 18.12
C PHE A 21 1.07 -12.20 17.22
N THR A 22 2.14 -12.93 17.55
CA THR A 22 3.32 -13.06 16.68
C THR A 22 3.21 -14.25 15.72
N HIS A 23 2.23 -15.14 15.94
CA HIS A 23 2.04 -16.38 15.19
C HIS A 23 3.28 -17.29 15.21
N GLY A 24 4.10 -17.22 16.26
CA GLY A 24 5.33 -18.02 16.38
C GLY A 24 6.40 -17.68 15.33
N LEU A 25 6.27 -16.56 14.61
CA LEU A 25 7.19 -16.21 13.53
C LEU A 25 8.49 -15.58 14.05
N PHE A 26 8.48 -15.07 15.27
CA PHE A 26 9.64 -14.50 15.96
C PHE A 26 9.33 -14.36 17.45
N GLU A 27 10.39 -14.26 18.25
CA GLU A 27 10.30 -13.90 19.67
C GLU A 27 10.42 -12.39 19.82
N ALA A 28 9.56 -11.78 20.65
CA ALA A 28 9.61 -10.35 20.94
C ALA A 28 10.75 -10.04 21.92
N SER A 29 11.42 -8.89 21.72
CA SER A 29 12.45 -8.40 22.65
C SER A 29 11.90 -8.12 24.05
N VAL A 30 12.79 -8.05 25.03
CA VAL A 30 12.44 -7.71 26.43
C VAL A 30 11.84 -6.31 26.48
N GLU A 31 12.41 -5.37 25.74
CA GLU A 31 11.97 -3.98 25.67
C GLU A 31 10.55 -3.88 25.12
N LEU A 32 10.24 -4.62 24.05
CA LEU A 32 8.89 -4.64 23.50
C LEU A 32 7.90 -5.31 24.45
N LYS A 33 8.27 -6.45 25.06
CA LYS A 33 7.43 -7.14 26.06
C LYS A 33 7.08 -6.20 27.22
N GLN A 34 8.06 -5.46 27.74
CA GLN A 34 7.84 -4.46 28.77
C GLN A 34 6.89 -3.35 28.29
N LYS A 35 7.13 -2.80 27.09
CA LYS A 35 6.29 -1.73 26.54
C LYS A 35 4.84 -2.18 26.35
N LEU A 36 4.60 -3.40 25.87
CA LEU A 36 3.26 -3.96 25.73
C LEU A 36 2.58 -4.15 27.10
N ALA A 37 3.34 -4.64 28.10
CA ALA A 37 2.84 -4.80 29.47
C ALA A 37 2.46 -3.46 30.11
N GLU A 38 3.26 -2.40 29.91
CA GLU A 38 2.97 -1.04 30.38
C GLU A 38 1.66 -0.47 29.78
N HIS A 39 1.29 -0.91 28.57
CA HIS A 39 0.03 -0.52 27.92
C HIS A 39 -1.13 -1.49 28.18
N GLY A 40 -0.87 -2.61 28.86
CA GLY A 40 -1.87 -3.64 29.12
C GLY A 40 -2.27 -4.45 27.89
N TYR A 41 -1.41 -4.56 26.87
CA TYR A 41 -1.66 -5.35 25.67
C TYR A 41 -1.11 -6.77 25.84
N PRO A 42 -1.94 -7.82 25.96
CA PRO A 42 -1.45 -9.19 26.07
C PRO A 42 -0.67 -9.60 24.82
N LEU A 43 0.43 -10.33 25.00
CA LEU A 43 1.25 -10.86 23.93
C LEU A 43 1.13 -12.38 23.88
N TYR A 44 0.76 -12.90 22.71
CA TYR A 44 0.69 -14.32 22.41
C TYR A 44 1.71 -14.66 21.33
N GLU A 45 2.71 -15.45 21.69
CA GLU A 45 3.81 -15.84 20.79
C GLU A 45 3.56 -17.19 20.11
N GLN A 46 2.50 -17.90 20.51
CA GLN A 46 2.15 -19.19 19.95
C GLN A 46 1.58 -19.07 18.53
N PRO A 47 1.77 -20.09 17.67
CA PRO A 47 1.10 -20.14 16.39
C PRO A 47 -0.42 -20.14 16.55
N ILE A 48 -1.09 -19.22 15.85
CA ILE A 48 -2.54 -19.30 15.59
C ILE A 48 -2.83 -20.55 14.75
N VAL A 49 -3.80 -21.36 15.18
CA VAL A 49 -4.23 -22.57 14.47
C VAL A 49 -5.64 -22.45 13.91
N LYS A 50 -6.49 -21.57 14.46
CA LYS A 50 -7.86 -21.39 13.97
C LYS A 50 -8.42 -20.01 14.31
N PHE A 51 -9.16 -19.44 13.36
CA PHE A 51 -10.05 -18.31 13.61
C PHE A 51 -11.47 -18.82 13.82
N HIS A 52 -12.09 -18.41 14.92
CA HIS A 52 -13.48 -18.74 15.24
C HIS A 52 -14.39 -17.61 14.79
N GLY A 53 -15.56 -17.98 14.27
CA GLY A 53 -16.54 -17.03 13.78
C GLY A 53 -17.63 -17.67 12.94
N GLU A 54 -18.68 -16.91 12.66
CA GLU A 54 -19.80 -17.31 11.81
C GLU A 54 -20.18 -16.16 10.88
N ASN A 55 -20.65 -16.46 9.67
CA ASN A 55 -21.13 -15.45 8.71
C ASN A 55 -20.14 -14.30 8.50
N HIS A 56 -18.85 -14.64 8.37
CA HIS A 56 -17.72 -13.71 8.21
C HIS A 56 -17.47 -12.76 9.39
N LYS A 57 -18.03 -13.04 10.57
CA LYS A 57 -17.78 -12.28 11.80
C LYS A 57 -16.86 -13.07 12.73
N LEU A 58 -15.69 -12.50 13.02
CA LEU A 58 -14.75 -13.07 13.98
C LEU A 58 -15.38 -13.09 15.39
N SER A 59 -15.13 -14.15 16.13
CA SER A 59 -15.47 -14.26 17.56
C SER A 59 -14.30 -14.69 18.43
N GLY A 60 -13.23 -15.25 17.85
CA GLY A 60 -12.02 -15.57 18.62
C GLY A 60 -10.88 -16.15 17.78
N VAL A 61 -9.75 -16.34 18.45
CA VAL A 61 -8.50 -16.87 17.90
C VAL A 61 -8.01 -18.00 18.79
N GLU A 62 -7.80 -19.18 18.21
CA GLU A 62 -7.26 -20.36 18.89
C GLU A 62 -5.79 -20.54 18.55
N LEU A 63 -4.99 -20.78 19.59
CA LEU A 63 -3.55 -20.97 19.51
C LEU A 63 -3.18 -22.45 19.63
N ALA A 64 -1.98 -22.82 19.18
CA ALA A 64 -1.50 -24.19 19.16
C ALA A 64 -1.41 -24.85 20.55
N ASP A 65 -1.34 -24.05 21.62
CA ASP A 65 -1.34 -24.54 23.00
C ASP A 65 -2.76 -24.73 23.58
N GLY A 66 -3.80 -24.52 22.77
CA GLY A 66 -5.21 -24.62 23.16
C GLY A 66 -5.79 -23.34 23.77
N THR A 67 -4.98 -22.28 23.93
CA THR A 67 -5.49 -20.97 24.39
C THR A 67 -6.50 -20.42 23.39
N LEU A 68 -7.65 -19.98 23.90
CA LEU A 68 -8.68 -19.30 23.13
C LEU A 68 -8.76 -17.83 23.57
N VAL A 69 -8.56 -16.92 22.63
CA VAL A 69 -8.64 -15.47 22.86
C VAL A 69 -9.88 -14.93 22.15
N GLU A 70 -10.81 -14.35 22.91
CA GLU A 70 -11.99 -13.70 22.33
C GLU A 70 -11.61 -12.42 21.59
N ALA A 71 -12.09 -12.28 20.36
CA ALA A 71 -11.86 -11.11 19.53
C ALA A 71 -12.95 -11.00 18.46
N THR A 72 -13.48 -9.80 18.25
CA THR A 72 -14.52 -9.54 17.23
C THR A 72 -13.99 -8.87 15.97
N THR A 73 -12.73 -8.46 15.99
CA THR A 73 -12.02 -7.83 14.88
C THR A 73 -10.51 -8.08 14.99
N GLY A 74 -9.77 -7.79 13.93
CA GLY A 74 -8.31 -7.92 13.90
C GLY A 74 -7.69 -7.07 12.80
N LEU A 75 -6.41 -6.75 12.97
CA LEU A 75 -5.58 -6.06 11.98
C LEU A 75 -4.34 -6.91 11.68
N VAL A 76 -4.11 -7.24 10.41
CA VAL A 76 -2.95 -8.02 9.99
C VAL A 76 -1.82 -7.07 9.59
N GLY A 77 -0.77 -6.99 10.42
CA GLY A 77 0.43 -6.21 10.17
C GLY A 77 1.62 -7.10 9.78
N MET A 78 1.57 -7.75 8.61
CA MET A 78 2.60 -8.72 8.20
C MET A 78 3.46 -8.27 7.00
N GLY A 79 3.37 -7.00 6.62
CA GLY A 79 4.02 -6.47 5.43
C GLY A 79 3.20 -6.75 4.16
N SER A 80 3.83 -6.60 3.01
CA SER A 80 3.18 -6.73 1.70
C SER A 80 4.13 -7.34 0.68
N HIS A 81 3.57 -8.08 -0.26
CA HIS A 81 4.26 -8.48 -1.48
C HIS A 81 4.06 -7.40 -2.54
N TYR A 82 5.15 -6.87 -3.08
CA TYR A 82 5.13 -5.79 -4.07
C TYR A 82 5.27 -6.39 -5.48
N HIS A 83 4.25 -6.22 -6.31
CA HIS A 83 4.27 -6.70 -7.70
C HIS A 83 5.09 -5.76 -8.60
N ASN A 84 6.41 -5.75 -8.46
CA ASN A 84 7.33 -4.88 -9.20
C ASN A 84 8.46 -5.64 -9.91
N GLU A 85 8.41 -6.97 -9.94
CA GLU A 85 9.50 -7.81 -10.45
C GLU A 85 9.77 -7.57 -11.94
N TYR A 86 8.73 -7.24 -12.71
CA TYR A 86 8.83 -6.92 -14.12
C TYR A 86 9.56 -5.59 -14.42
N LEU A 87 9.82 -4.77 -13.40
CA LEU A 87 10.58 -3.53 -13.52
C LEU A 87 12.08 -3.73 -13.25
N GLN A 88 12.49 -4.93 -12.84
CA GLN A 88 13.90 -5.26 -12.64
C GLN A 88 14.66 -5.10 -13.97
N GLY A 89 15.81 -4.42 -13.90
CA GLY A 89 16.63 -4.11 -15.09
C GLY A 89 16.31 -2.77 -15.75
N ILE A 90 15.28 -2.05 -15.30
CA ILE A 90 15.04 -0.66 -15.67
C ILE A 90 15.61 0.23 -14.56
N GLU A 91 16.47 1.19 -14.93
CA GLU A 91 17.00 2.17 -13.98
C GLU A 91 15.88 3.12 -13.54
N LEU A 92 15.33 2.85 -12.35
CA LEU A 92 14.27 3.62 -11.70
C LEU A 92 14.68 4.00 -10.28
N GLU A 93 14.21 5.15 -9.81
CA GLU A 93 14.38 5.56 -8.42
C GLU A 93 13.34 4.87 -7.51
N TYR A 94 13.82 4.22 -6.46
CA TYR A 94 13.00 3.51 -5.48
C TYR A 94 13.16 4.11 -4.08
N SER A 95 12.06 4.14 -3.32
CA SER A 95 12.04 4.35 -1.88
C SER A 95 11.59 3.05 -1.21
N GLY A 96 12.54 2.28 -0.69
CA GLY A 96 12.29 0.90 -0.25
C GLY A 96 11.88 0.01 -1.43
N LYS A 97 10.65 -0.51 -1.42
CA LYS A 97 10.07 -1.33 -2.52
C LYS A 97 9.14 -0.52 -3.45
N ASN A 98 8.85 0.72 -3.09
CA ASN A 98 7.98 1.61 -3.85
C ASN A 98 8.78 2.46 -4.84
N LEU A 99 8.12 2.92 -5.90
CA LEU A 99 8.71 3.84 -6.87
C LEU A 99 8.55 5.29 -6.44
N VAL A 100 9.62 6.08 -6.58
CA VAL A 100 9.54 7.54 -6.40
C VAL A 100 8.92 8.15 -7.67
N THR A 101 7.98 9.08 -7.49
CA THR A 101 7.31 9.77 -8.59
C THR A 101 7.20 11.26 -8.34
N ASN A 102 7.11 12.05 -9.42
CA ASN A 102 6.72 13.45 -9.33
C ASN A 102 5.19 13.62 -9.15
N GLU A 103 4.72 14.87 -9.11
CA GLU A 103 3.29 15.24 -8.94
C GLU A 103 2.37 14.71 -10.05
N MET A 104 2.91 14.31 -11.20
CA MET A 104 2.16 13.74 -12.32
C MET A 104 2.27 12.20 -12.37
N CYS A 105 2.74 11.58 -11.27
CA CYS A 105 2.95 10.14 -11.13
C CYS A 105 4.02 9.56 -12.08
N GLN A 106 4.85 10.42 -12.67
CA GLN A 106 5.95 9.99 -13.53
C GLN A 106 7.13 9.58 -12.64
N THR A 107 7.73 8.43 -12.96
CA THR A 107 8.97 7.97 -12.31
C THR A 107 10.18 8.76 -12.80
N SER A 108 11.38 8.40 -12.35
CA SER A 108 12.64 8.92 -12.90
C SER A 108 12.83 8.61 -14.40
N HIS A 109 12.07 7.68 -14.98
CA HIS A 109 12.07 7.41 -16.41
C HIS A 109 10.92 8.13 -17.12
N ASP A 110 11.22 8.85 -18.21
CA ASP A 110 10.30 9.70 -18.99
C ASP A 110 9.04 9.03 -19.57
N ARG A 111 8.96 7.71 -19.53
CA ARG A 111 7.91 6.91 -20.17
C ARG A 111 7.25 5.93 -19.22
N ILE A 112 7.64 5.92 -17.95
CA ILE A 112 7.14 4.99 -16.95
C ILE A 112 6.49 5.80 -15.83
N PHE A 113 5.25 5.43 -15.53
CA PHE A 113 4.43 6.03 -14.48
C PHE A 113 4.10 4.95 -13.45
N ALA A 114 4.02 5.33 -12.18
CA ALA A 114 3.67 4.43 -11.08
C ALA A 114 2.45 4.98 -10.33
N LEU A 115 1.48 4.12 -10.04
CA LEU A 115 0.18 4.50 -9.50
C LEU A 115 -0.13 3.73 -8.23
N GLY A 116 -0.99 4.30 -7.39
CA GLY A 116 -1.55 3.64 -6.21
C GLY A 116 -0.48 3.08 -5.30
N ASP A 117 -0.68 1.85 -4.86
CA ASP A 117 0.14 1.18 -3.85
C ASP A 117 1.58 0.89 -4.29
N LEU A 118 1.88 1.00 -5.60
CA LEU A 118 3.22 0.79 -6.13
C LEU A 118 4.12 2.02 -6.01
N LYS A 119 3.55 3.24 -6.08
CA LYS A 119 4.30 4.47 -5.88
C LYS A 119 4.47 4.75 -4.39
N GLN A 120 5.47 5.55 -4.03
CA GLN A 120 5.61 6.04 -2.67
C GLN A 120 4.43 6.95 -2.30
N GLY A 121 3.69 6.61 -1.23
CA GLY A 121 2.57 7.42 -0.77
C GLY A 121 1.56 6.62 0.05
N LEU A 122 0.35 7.16 0.14
CA LEU A 122 -0.77 6.53 0.84
C LEU A 122 -1.48 5.50 -0.06
N ASN A 123 -1.71 4.30 0.47
CA ASN A 123 -2.37 3.20 -0.22
C ASN A 123 -3.89 3.29 -0.02
N GLN A 124 -4.57 3.97 -0.93
CA GLN A 124 -6.02 4.13 -0.94
C GLN A 124 -6.57 4.17 -2.37
N VAL A 125 -7.79 3.67 -2.55
CA VAL A 125 -8.46 3.66 -3.87
C VAL A 125 -8.56 5.06 -4.46
N SER A 126 -8.94 6.06 -3.66
CA SER A 126 -9.08 7.45 -4.13
C SER A 126 -7.76 8.02 -4.64
N VAL A 127 -6.64 7.70 -3.97
CA VAL A 127 -5.29 8.10 -4.38
C VAL A 127 -4.92 7.42 -5.69
N ALA A 128 -5.13 6.10 -5.81
CA ALA A 128 -4.83 5.37 -7.04
C ALA A 128 -5.65 5.87 -8.24
N VAL A 129 -6.93 6.23 -8.03
CA VAL A 129 -7.79 6.83 -9.07
C VAL A 129 -7.27 8.21 -9.49
N ALA A 130 -6.87 9.05 -8.54
CA ALA A 130 -6.27 10.36 -8.84
C ALA A 130 -4.94 10.20 -9.59
N ASP A 131 -4.09 9.27 -9.18
CA ASP A 131 -2.82 8.98 -9.85
C ASP A 131 -3.04 8.61 -11.31
N GLY A 132 -4.01 7.72 -11.60
CA GLY A 132 -4.37 7.35 -12.96
C GLY A 132 -4.82 8.55 -13.80
N THR A 133 -5.57 9.47 -13.20
CA THR A 133 -5.99 10.72 -13.85
C THR A 133 -4.80 11.60 -14.23
N LEU A 134 -3.83 11.73 -13.32
CA LEU A 134 -2.62 12.53 -13.51
C LEU A 134 -1.71 11.92 -14.58
N ALA A 135 -1.39 10.63 -14.46
CA ALA A 135 -0.53 9.92 -15.40
C ALA A 135 -1.10 9.94 -16.82
N ALA A 136 -2.39 9.60 -16.98
CA ALA A 136 -3.05 9.63 -18.28
C ALA A 136 -3.05 11.04 -18.90
N THR A 137 -3.28 12.07 -18.08
CA THR A 137 -3.23 13.47 -18.53
C THR A 137 -1.83 13.87 -18.97
N GLN A 138 -0.78 13.44 -18.26
CA GLN A 138 0.59 13.76 -18.62
C GLN A 138 1.00 13.06 -19.93
N ILE A 139 0.68 11.78 -20.08
CA ILE A 139 0.90 11.03 -21.33
C ILE A 139 0.17 11.71 -22.50
N TRP A 140 -1.11 12.06 -22.33
CA TRP A 140 -1.88 12.77 -23.34
C TRP A 140 -1.27 14.13 -23.70
N ARG A 141 -0.84 14.93 -22.71
CA ARG A 141 -0.18 16.22 -22.95
C ARG A 141 1.10 16.05 -23.77
N THR A 142 1.93 15.06 -23.43
CA THR A 142 3.17 14.76 -24.15
C THR A 142 2.88 14.40 -25.61
N ILE A 143 1.98 13.43 -25.87
CA ILE A 143 1.66 12.98 -27.23
C ILE A 143 1.02 14.11 -28.04
N ARG A 144 0.03 14.81 -27.48
CA ARG A 144 -0.70 15.88 -28.18
C ARG A 144 0.24 17.02 -28.60
N ARG A 145 1.22 17.39 -27.77
CA ARG A 145 2.18 18.47 -28.08
C ARG A 145 3.16 18.09 -29.20
N ALA A 146 3.41 16.79 -29.39
CA ALA A 146 4.24 16.27 -30.47
C ALA A 146 3.46 15.93 -31.74
N SER A 147 2.12 16.07 -31.72
CA SER A 147 1.25 15.74 -32.84
C SER A 147 0.94 16.98 -33.68
N GLU A 148 0.79 16.78 -35.00
CA GLU A 148 0.35 17.84 -35.90
C GLU A 148 -1.05 18.36 -35.54
N PRO A 149 -1.29 19.68 -35.60
CA PRO A 149 -2.62 20.24 -35.39
C PRO A 149 -3.63 19.70 -36.40
N ARG A 150 -4.80 19.28 -35.92
CA ARG A 150 -5.92 18.90 -36.79
C ARG A 150 -6.57 20.16 -37.36
N LYS A 151 -6.15 20.57 -38.56
CA LYS A 151 -6.72 21.73 -39.28
C LYS A 151 -8.06 21.37 -39.92
N TRP A 152 -8.92 22.37 -40.12
CA TRP A 152 -10.13 22.22 -40.94
C TRP A 152 -9.76 22.43 -42.41
N GLU A 153 -9.27 21.37 -43.08
CA GLU A 153 -8.67 21.45 -44.41
C GLU A 153 -9.63 21.98 -45.48
N ALA A 154 -10.89 21.57 -45.46
CA ALA A 154 -11.91 21.99 -46.42
C ALA A 154 -12.18 23.51 -46.46
N ASN A 155 -11.76 24.26 -45.44
CA ASN A 155 -11.97 25.71 -45.33
C ASN A 155 -10.72 26.56 -45.59
N ILE A 156 -9.58 25.95 -45.93
CA ILE A 156 -8.35 26.68 -46.19
C ILE A 156 -8.45 27.31 -47.59
N LYS A 157 -8.51 28.64 -47.65
CA LYS A 157 -8.45 29.39 -48.92
C LYS A 157 -7.00 29.35 -49.44
N VAL A 158 -6.79 28.75 -50.60
CA VAL A 158 -5.50 28.84 -51.30
C VAL A 158 -5.41 30.25 -51.90
N PRO A 159 -4.35 31.03 -51.62
CA PRO A 159 -4.15 32.33 -52.28
C PRO A 159 -4.05 32.12 -53.80
N ALA A 160 -4.70 32.99 -54.58
CA ALA A 160 -4.53 32.98 -56.03
C ALA A 160 -3.04 33.14 -56.36
N GLN A 161 -2.49 32.23 -57.16
CA GLN A 161 -1.14 32.37 -57.69
C GLN A 161 -1.08 33.65 -58.54
N LEU A 162 -0.18 34.56 -58.18
CA LEU A 162 0.15 35.76 -58.97
C LEU A 162 0.94 35.38 -60.21
#